data_AF-A0A954MHK2-F1
#
_entry.id   AF-A0A954MHK2-F1
#
_cell.length_a   1.000
_cell.length_b   1.000
_cell.length_c   1.000
_cell.angle_alpha   90.00
_cell.angle_beta   90.00
_cell.angle_gamma   90.00
#
_symmetry.space_group_name_H-M   'P 1'
#
loop_
_entity.id
_entity.type
_entity.pdbx_description
1 polymer ?
#
loop_
_entity_poly.entity_id
_entity_poly.type
_entity_poly.pdbx_seq_one_letter_code
_entity_poly.pdbx_strand_id
1 'polypeptide(L)'
;MNNVGVDLNIASVALLSHVAGIGPKLAENIVRYRDENGRFTDRKQLTKVPKLGKKAFEQAAGFLRIRDGKQPLDNSAVHPESYPIVDRMAKKLGTQTQTLVGNATLSQKLKPQDFVDGPFGLPTVVDIIHELAKPGRDPRREFRAVKFDDSVNTLEDLKPGLILEGIVTNVTHFGAFV
;
A
#
# COMPACT_ATOMS: atom_id res chain seq x y z
N MET A 1 5.64 -10.14 0.54
CA MET A 1 6.13 -9.15 -0.45
C MET A 1 5.07 -8.13 -0.89
N ASN A 2 3.79 -8.20 -0.46
CA ASN A 2 2.73 -7.29 -0.96
C ASN A 2 2.29 -6.20 0.04
N ASN A 3 3.03 -5.98 1.13
CA ASN A 3 2.52 -5.19 2.25
C ASN A 3 2.50 -3.67 1.97
N VAL A 4 3.20 -3.18 0.94
CA VAL A 4 3.32 -1.73 0.63
C VAL A 4 2.21 -1.25 -0.33
N GLY A 5 1.56 -2.18 -1.06
CA GLY A 5 0.68 -1.84 -2.18
C GLY A 5 1.43 -1.24 -3.38
N VAL A 6 0.86 -1.37 -4.57
CA VAL A 6 1.48 -0.93 -5.84
C VAL A 6 0.53 0.03 -6.54
N ASP A 7 0.99 1.24 -6.81
CA ASP A 7 0.20 2.24 -7.55
C ASP A 7 0.16 1.90 -9.05
N LEU A 8 -1.04 1.65 -9.56
CA LEU A 8 -1.31 1.22 -10.94
C LEU A 8 -0.82 2.21 -11.99
N ASN A 9 -0.86 3.50 -11.68
CA ASN A 9 -0.59 4.55 -12.67
C ASN A 9 0.90 4.88 -12.80
N ILE A 10 1.74 4.43 -11.85
CA ILE A 10 3.18 4.69 -11.86
C ILE A 10 4.04 3.42 -11.90
N ALA A 11 3.48 2.27 -11.52
CA ALA A 11 4.24 1.04 -11.43
C ALA A 11 4.76 0.57 -12.79
N SER A 12 5.98 0.02 -12.76
CA SER A 12 6.60 -0.65 -13.90
C SER A 12 6.02 -2.07 -14.08
N VAL A 13 6.23 -2.66 -15.26
CA VAL A 13 5.87 -4.05 -15.53
C VAL A 13 6.50 -5.00 -14.51
N ALA A 14 7.78 -4.79 -14.19
CA ALA A 14 8.49 -5.60 -13.21
C ALA A 14 7.81 -5.56 -11.83
N LEU A 15 7.47 -4.36 -11.33
CA LEU A 15 6.80 -4.23 -10.04
C LEU A 15 5.41 -4.86 -10.03
N LEU A 16 4.63 -4.65 -11.09
CA LEU A 16 3.29 -5.24 -11.23
C LEU A 16 3.34 -6.77 -11.32
N SER A 17 4.38 -7.35 -11.92
CA SER A 17 4.52 -8.80 -12.08
C SER A 17 4.74 -9.56 -10.77
N HIS A 18 5.01 -8.85 -9.67
CA HIS A 18 5.14 -9.42 -8.33
C HIS A 18 3.84 -9.32 -7.51
N VAL A 19 2.79 -8.66 -8.02
CA VAL A 19 1.51 -8.55 -7.34
C VAL A 19 0.76 -9.88 -7.41
N ALA A 20 0.15 -10.30 -6.30
CA ALA A 20 -0.66 -11.52 -6.27
C ALA A 20 -1.72 -11.52 -7.38
N GLY A 21 -1.78 -12.60 -8.15
CA GLY A 21 -2.70 -12.73 -9.29
C GLY A 21 -2.25 -12.03 -10.58
N ILE A 22 -1.16 -11.26 -10.57
CA ILE A 22 -0.61 -10.57 -11.74
C ILE A 22 0.75 -11.18 -12.11
N GLY A 23 0.77 -12.00 -13.16
CA GLY A 23 2.02 -12.49 -13.76
C GLY A 23 2.63 -11.51 -14.77
N PRO A 24 3.83 -11.79 -15.31
CA PRO A 24 4.54 -10.92 -16.25
C PRO A 24 3.68 -10.47 -17.44
N LYS A 25 2.94 -11.40 -18.05
CA LYS A 25 2.08 -11.09 -19.19
C LYS A 25 0.89 -10.19 -18.84
N LEU A 26 0.31 -10.35 -17.65
CA LEU A 26 -0.77 -9.47 -17.19
C LEU A 26 -0.23 -8.09 -16.83
N ALA A 27 0.96 -8.00 -16.24
CA ALA A 27 1.62 -6.73 -15.97
C ALA A 27 1.86 -5.92 -17.25
N GLU A 28 2.35 -6.56 -18.32
CA GLU A 28 2.45 -5.93 -19.66
C GLU A 28 1.10 -5.44 -20.18
N ASN A 29 0.04 -6.23 -20.03
CA ASN A 29 -1.30 -5.86 -20.48
C ASN A 29 -1.87 -4.67 -19.69
N ILE A 30 -1.60 -4.59 -18.38
CA ILE A 30 -2.03 -3.47 -17.52
C ILE A 30 -1.34 -2.18 -17.96
N VAL A 31 -0.02 -2.22 -18.15
CA VAL A 31 0.76 -1.07 -18.61
C VAL A 31 0.30 -0.64 -20.00
N ARG A 32 0.17 -1.58 -20.95
CA ARG A 32 -0.33 -1.27 -22.29
C ARG A 32 -1.72 -0.65 -22.25
N TYR A 33 -2.64 -1.20 -21.45
CA TYR A 33 -3.99 -0.63 -21.31
C TYR A 33 -3.94 0.81 -20.78
N ARG A 34 -3.09 1.09 -19.78
CA ARG A 34 -2.88 2.45 -19.24
C ARG A 34 -2.33 3.40 -20.30
N ASP A 35 -1.40 2.94 -21.11
CA ASP A 35 -0.75 3.78 -22.12
C ASP A 35 -1.72 4.09 -23.28
N GLU A 36 -2.61 3.15 -23.63
CA GLU A 36 -3.61 3.31 -24.69
C GLU A 36 -4.88 4.07 -24.24
N ASN A 37 -5.35 3.85 -23.01
CA ASN A 37 -6.64 4.36 -22.51
C ASN A 37 -6.49 5.50 -21.50
N GLY A 38 -5.25 5.87 -21.18
CA GLY A 38 -4.92 6.80 -20.12
C GLY A 38 -4.96 6.17 -18.72
N ARG A 39 -4.82 7.04 -17.71
CA ARG A 39 -4.71 6.65 -16.29
C ARG A 39 -5.96 5.92 -15.80
N PHE A 40 -5.76 4.93 -14.94
CA PHE A 40 -6.84 4.31 -14.19
C PHE A 40 -7.40 5.31 -13.16
N THR A 41 -8.72 5.42 -13.11
CA THR A 41 -9.47 6.26 -12.16
C THR A 41 -10.28 5.43 -11.16
N ASP A 42 -10.50 4.15 -11.45
CA ASP A 42 -11.24 3.21 -10.58
C ASP A 42 -10.71 1.78 -10.79
N ARG A 43 -10.56 0.98 -9.73
CA ARG A 43 -10.08 -0.41 -9.81
C ARG A 43 -10.94 -1.27 -10.73
N LYS A 44 -12.25 -1.01 -10.84
CA LYS A 44 -13.16 -1.74 -11.75
C LYS A 44 -12.69 -1.66 -13.20
N GLN A 45 -11.96 -0.63 -13.61
CA GLN A 45 -11.40 -0.54 -14.96
C GLN A 45 -10.38 -1.66 -15.26
N LEU A 46 -9.79 -2.31 -14.24
CA LEU A 46 -8.95 -3.49 -14.43
C LEU A 46 -9.68 -4.65 -15.12
N THR A 47 -11.00 -4.74 -14.95
CA THR A 47 -11.83 -5.74 -15.65
C THR A 47 -11.87 -5.56 -17.16
N LYS A 48 -11.47 -4.38 -17.66
CA LYS A 48 -11.33 -4.09 -19.10
C LYS A 48 -9.96 -4.46 -19.64
N VAL A 49 -9.00 -4.80 -18.78
CA VAL A 49 -7.65 -5.19 -19.20
C VAL A 49 -7.70 -6.57 -19.85
N PRO A 50 -7.15 -6.75 -21.06
CA PRO A 50 -7.17 -8.03 -21.74
C PRO A 50 -6.57 -9.16 -20.90
N LYS A 51 -7.29 -10.29 -20.84
CA LYS A 51 -6.92 -11.52 -20.12
C LYS A 51 -6.91 -11.40 -18.59
N LEU A 52 -7.31 -10.26 -18.02
CA LEU A 52 -7.49 -10.11 -16.58
C LEU A 52 -8.86 -10.67 -16.18
N GLY A 53 -8.88 -11.91 -15.71
CA GLY A 53 -10.10 -12.60 -15.28
C GLY A 53 -10.54 -12.20 -13.86
N LYS A 54 -11.79 -12.55 -13.51
CA LYS A 54 -12.40 -12.27 -12.19
C LYS A 54 -11.52 -12.74 -11.01
N LYS A 55 -10.97 -13.95 -11.10
CA LYS A 55 -10.08 -14.50 -10.05
C LYS A 55 -8.77 -13.70 -9.92
N ALA A 56 -8.19 -13.27 -11.03
CA ALA A 56 -6.98 -12.45 -11.00
C ALA A 56 -7.28 -11.07 -10.40
N PHE A 57 -8.43 -10.48 -10.74
CA PHE A 57 -8.90 -9.22 -10.14
C PHE A 57 -9.06 -9.35 -8.62
N GLU A 58 -9.77 -10.37 -8.15
CA GLU A 58 -10.00 -10.63 -6.73
C GLU A 58 -8.68 -10.82 -5.95
N GLN A 59 -7.70 -11.50 -6.53
CA GLN A 59 -6.40 -11.68 -5.88
C GLN A 59 -5.55 -10.40 -5.87
N ALA A 60 -5.69 -9.55 -6.88
CA ALA A 60 -4.82 -8.39 -7.08
C ALA A 60 -5.38 -7.08 -6.49
N ALA A 61 -6.70 -6.90 -6.50
CA ALA A 61 -7.32 -5.59 -6.27
C ALA A 61 -6.98 -4.99 -4.89
N GLY A 62 -6.79 -5.83 -3.86
CA GLY A 62 -6.42 -5.40 -2.51
C GLY A 62 -4.98 -4.89 -2.39
N PHE A 63 -4.14 -5.15 -3.39
CA PHE A 63 -2.74 -4.73 -3.43
C PHE A 63 -2.48 -3.60 -4.42
N LEU A 64 -3.41 -3.33 -5.33
CA LEU A 64 -3.29 -2.28 -6.33
C LEU A 64 -3.88 -0.97 -5.82
N ARG A 65 -3.18 0.15 -6.01
CA ARG A 65 -3.62 1.47 -5.53
C ARG A 65 -3.89 2.40 -6.70
N ILE A 66 -4.86 3.29 -6.54
CA ILE A 66 -5.12 4.41 -7.45
C ILE A 66 -5.14 5.68 -6.61
N ARG A 67 -4.10 6.49 -6.73
CA ARG A 67 -4.07 7.84 -6.15
C ARG A 67 -4.95 8.76 -6.98
N ASP A 68 -5.66 9.66 -6.29
CA ASP A 68 -6.54 10.66 -6.89
C ASP A 68 -7.62 10.05 -7.82
N GLY A 69 -8.07 8.84 -7.50
CA GLY A 69 -9.14 8.14 -8.20
C GLY A 69 -10.54 8.65 -7.83
N LYS A 70 -11.55 8.18 -8.55
CA LYS A 70 -12.97 8.50 -8.27
C LYS A 70 -13.49 7.78 -7.02
N GLN A 71 -12.91 6.63 -6.70
CA GLN A 71 -13.26 5.84 -5.53
C GLN A 71 -12.19 6.04 -4.45
N PRO A 72 -12.46 6.75 -3.34
CA PRO A 72 -11.49 7.00 -2.28
C PRO A 72 -10.85 5.74 -1.68
N LEU A 73 -11.60 4.63 -1.65
CA LEU A 73 -11.09 3.34 -1.15
C LEU A 73 -10.06 2.67 -2.08
N ASP A 74 -9.91 3.14 -3.32
CA ASP A 74 -8.91 2.59 -4.23
C ASP A 74 -7.48 2.97 -3.81
N ASN A 75 -7.32 4.01 -2.98
CA ASN A 75 -6.04 4.39 -2.39
C ASN A 75 -5.75 3.69 -1.04
N SER A 76 -6.56 2.71 -0.63
CA SER A 76 -6.38 1.95 0.62
C SER A 76 -6.22 0.45 0.36
N ALA A 77 -5.88 -0.33 1.38
CA ALA A 77 -5.85 -1.79 1.33
C ALA A 77 -7.24 -2.44 1.40
N VAL A 78 -8.31 -1.65 1.55
CA VAL A 78 -9.67 -2.18 1.55
C VAL A 78 -9.96 -2.81 0.20
N HIS A 79 -10.26 -4.10 0.21
CA HIS A 79 -10.62 -4.86 -0.99
C HIS A 79 -12.01 -4.42 -1.50
N PRO A 80 -12.26 -4.35 -2.83
CA PRO A 80 -13.55 -3.94 -3.37
C PRO A 80 -14.76 -4.74 -2.89
N GLU A 81 -14.56 -6.00 -2.49
CA GLU A 81 -15.63 -6.81 -1.87
C GLU A 81 -16.16 -6.20 -0.57
N SER A 82 -15.31 -5.45 0.15
CA SER A 82 -15.60 -4.83 1.43
C SER A 82 -16.13 -3.40 1.31
N TYR A 83 -16.29 -2.84 0.10
CA TYR A 83 -16.83 -1.48 -0.05
C TYR A 83 -18.23 -1.31 0.56
N PRO A 84 -19.16 -2.28 0.44
CA PRO A 84 -20.46 -2.17 1.07
C PRO A 84 -20.38 -2.03 2.60
N ILE A 85 -19.40 -2.66 3.26
CA ILE A 85 -19.26 -2.55 4.71
C ILE A 85 -18.80 -1.14 5.13
N VAL A 86 -17.91 -0.52 4.35
CA VAL A 86 -17.45 0.85 4.60
C VAL A 86 -18.57 1.85 4.38
N ASP A 87 -19.39 1.64 3.35
CA ASP A 87 -20.56 2.49 3.12
C ASP A 87 -21.57 2.41 4.28
N ARG A 88 -21.74 1.24 4.90
CA ARG A 88 -22.54 1.09 6.13
C ARG A 88 -21.92 1.83 7.31
N MET A 89 -20.59 1.76 7.48
CA MET A 89 -19.86 2.50 8.52
C MET A 89 -20.04 4.02 8.36
N ALA A 90 -19.90 4.53 7.14
CA ALA A 90 -20.10 5.95 6.84
C ALA A 90 -21.54 6.40 7.15
N LYS A 91 -22.54 5.59 6.75
CA LYS A 91 -23.96 5.85 7.07
C LYS A 91 -24.22 5.86 8.57
N LYS A 92 -23.64 4.93 9.34
CA LYS A 92 -23.79 4.87 10.81
C LYS A 92 -23.27 6.14 11.50
N LEU A 93 -22.22 6.74 10.95
CA LEU A 93 -21.63 7.99 11.45
C LEU A 93 -22.28 9.26 10.86
N GLY A 94 -23.25 9.12 9.95
CA GLY A 94 -23.86 10.26 9.26
C GLY A 94 -22.89 11.03 8.36
N THR A 95 -21.88 10.35 7.82
CA THR A 95 -20.82 10.96 6.99
C THR A 95 -20.74 10.28 5.62
N GLN A 96 -19.90 10.83 4.73
CA GLN A 96 -19.60 10.24 3.43
C GLN A 96 -18.35 9.36 3.51
N THR A 97 -18.27 8.32 2.68
CA THR A 97 -17.11 7.42 2.59
C THR A 97 -15.80 8.18 2.36
N GLN A 98 -15.83 9.23 1.53
CA GLN A 98 -14.69 10.13 1.29
C GLN A 98 -14.15 10.79 2.56
N THR A 99 -15.03 11.18 3.48
CA THR A 99 -14.68 11.85 4.75
C THR A 99 -14.19 10.87 5.81
N LEU A 100 -14.59 9.60 5.72
CA LEU A 100 -14.19 8.54 6.63
C LEU A 100 -12.76 8.05 6.36
N VAL A 101 -12.37 7.98 5.08
CA VAL A 101 -11.04 7.53 4.67
C VAL A 101 -9.97 8.55 5.08
N GLY A 102 -8.97 8.12 5.85
CA GLY A 102 -7.92 8.96 6.42
C GLY A 102 -8.32 9.68 7.71
N ASN A 103 -9.52 9.43 8.25
CA ASN A 103 -10.02 10.13 9.44
C ASN A 103 -10.02 9.22 10.66
N ALA A 104 -8.87 9.16 11.36
CA ALA A 104 -8.70 8.34 12.56
C ALA A 104 -9.74 8.65 13.65
N THR A 105 -10.16 9.92 13.81
CA THR A 105 -11.16 10.32 14.81
C THR A 105 -12.54 9.73 14.51
N LEU A 106 -12.94 9.66 13.24
CA LEU A 106 -14.20 9.03 12.85
C LEU A 106 -14.09 7.50 12.92
N SER A 107 -12.99 6.93 12.45
CA SER A 107 -12.76 5.47 12.48
C SER A 107 -12.78 4.92 13.90
N GLN A 108 -12.22 5.64 14.89
CA GLN A 108 -12.23 5.23 16.31
C GLN A 108 -13.61 5.20 16.95
N LYS A 109 -14.61 5.90 16.39
CA LYS A 109 -15.99 5.89 16.90
C LYS A 109 -16.75 4.63 16.49
N LEU A 110 -16.25 3.87 15.52
CA LEU A 110 -16.87 2.63 15.04
C LEU A 110 -16.60 1.50 16.03
N LYS A 111 -17.65 0.76 16.39
CA LYS A 111 -17.51 -0.50 17.12
C LYS A 111 -17.46 -1.64 16.11
N PRO A 112 -16.35 -2.41 16.03
CA PRO A 112 -16.22 -3.47 15.03
C PRO A 112 -17.36 -4.51 15.09
N GLN A 113 -17.91 -4.77 16.28
CA GLN A 113 -19.00 -5.74 16.47
C GLN A 113 -20.28 -5.35 15.72
N ASP A 114 -20.53 -4.06 15.48
CA ASP A 114 -21.73 -3.56 14.81
C ASP A 114 -21.74 -3.87 13.29
N PHE A 115 -20.60 -4.29 12.73
CA PHE A 115 -20.43 -4.47 11.29
C PHE A 115 -20.06 -5.91 10.90
N VAL A 116 -19.93 -6.82 11.87
CA VAL A 116 -19.74 -8.25 11.57
C VAL A 116 -20.98 -8.78 10.86
N ASP A 117 -20.79 -9.34 9.67
CA ASP A 117 -21.90 -9.78 8.82
C ASP A 117 -21.42 -10.86 7.86
N GLY A 118 -21.98 -12.07 7.98
CA GLY A 118 -21.73 -13.22 7.12
C GLY A 118 -20.28 -13.37 6.63
N PRO A 119 -19.96 -12.91 5.40
CA PRO A 119 -18.61 -13.00 4.82
C PRO A 119 -17.53 -12.15 5.52
N PHE A 120 -17.91 -11.17 6.35
CA PHE A 120 -16.99 -10.27 7.05
C PHE A 120 -16.94 -10.59 8.54
N GLY A 121 -15.96 -11.40 8.94
CA GLY A 121 -15.67 -11.68 10.33
C GLY A 121 -15.07 -10.48 11.08
N LEU A 122 -15.04 -10.56 12.41
CA LEU A 122 -14.48 -9.52 13.28
C LEU A 122 -13.05 -9.10 12.89
N PRO A 123 -12.10 -10.01 12.58
CA PRO A 123 -10.74 -9.61 12.19
C PRO A 123 -10.74 -8.72 10.95
N THR A 124 -11.51 -9.09 9.92
CA THR A 124 -11.65 -8.31 8.68
C THR A 124 -12.20 -6.91 8.95
N VAL A 125 -13.20 -6.80 9.82
CA VAL A 125 -13.79 -5.51 10.18
C VAL A 125 -12.80 -4.62 10.92
N VAL A 126 -12.04 -5.20 11.86
CA VAL A 126 -10.98 -4.47 12.59
C VAL A 126 -9.91 -3.95 11.63
N ASP A 127 -9.46 -4.79 10.70
CA ASP A 127 -8.45 -4.42 9.70
C ASP A 127 -8.96 -3.28 8.80
N ILE A 128 -10.23 -3.35 8.37
CA ILE A 128 -10.86 -2.27 7.59
C ILE A 128 -10.88 -0.97 8.40
N ILE A 129 -11.27 -1.00 9.68
CA ILE A 129 -11.31 0.21 10.51
C ILE A 129 -9.91 0.82 10.69
N HIS A 130 -8.89 -0.01 10.89
CA HIS A 130 -7.50 0.44 10.95
C HIS A 130 -7.02 1.06 9.62
N GLU A 131 -7.36 0.42 8.51
CA GLU A 131 -7.01 0.92 7.18
C GLU A 131 -7.73 2.24 6.86
N LEU A 132 -8.98 2.41 7.29
CA LEU A 132 -9.71 3.68 7.16
C LEU A 132 -9.05 4.80 7.96
N ALA A 133 -8.47 4.51 9.13
CA ALA A 133 -7.78 5.52 9.93
C ALA A 133 -6.49 6.02 9.27
N LYS A 134 -5.75 5.13 8.58
CA LYS A 134 -4.48 5.43 7.89
C LYS A 134 -4.39 4.63 6.58
N PRO A 135 -4.99 5.12 5.47
CA PRO A 135 -5.05 4.38 4.22
C PRO A 135 -3.67 4.27 3.57
N GLY A 136 -3.38 3.10 3.01
CA GLY A 136 -2.13 2.83 2.29
C GLY A 136 -0.90 2.97 3.19
N ARG A 137 -1.04 2.70 4.50
CA ARG A 137 0.05 2.80 5.45
C ARG A 137 1.23 1.96 4.98
N ASP A 138 2.34 2.63 4.71
CA ASP A 138 3.58 1.96 4.38
C ASP A 138 4.09 1.19 5.61
N PRO A 139 4.22 -0.14 5.55
CA PRO A 139 4.71 -0.96 6.64
C PRO A 139 6.23 -0.86 6.80
N ARG A 140 6.94 -0.24 5.84
CA ARG A 140 8.39 -0.04 5.94
C ARG A 140 8.68 0.86 7.13
N ARG A 141 9.74 0.52 7.89
CA ARG A 141 10.25 1.43 8.92
C ARG A 141 10.59 2.75 8.23
N GLU A 142 10.20 3.87 8.83
CA GLU A 142 10.61 5.18 8.34
C GLU A 142 12.11 5.19 8.14
N PHE A 143 12.53 5.64 6.96
CA PHE A 143 13.94 5.80 6.66
C PHE A 143 14.52 6.79 7.65
N ARG A 144 15.37 6.32 8.56
CA ARG A 144 16.19 7.17 9.39
C ARG A 144 17.45 7.47 8.60
N ALA A 145 17.61 8.71 8.16
CA ALA A 145 18.89 9.15 7.65
C ALA A 145 19.95 8.89 8.72
N VAL A 146 21.01 8.17 8.35
CA VAL A 146 22.17 7.97 9.20
C VAL A 146 22.63 9.34 9.67
N LYS A 147 22.66 9.53 10.99
CA LYS A 147 23.23 10.76 11.55
C LYS A 147 24.70 10.48 11.79
N PHE A 148 25.55 11.06 10.95
CA PHE A 148 26.97 11.09 11.23
C PHE A 148 27.20 11.87 12.52
N ASP A 149 28.16 11.42 13.31
CA ASP A 149 28.56 12.12 14.52
C ASP A 149 29.26 13.43 14.11
N ASP A 150 28.65 14.58 14.42
CA ASP A 150 29.17 15.90 14.07
C ASP A 150 30.58 16.15 14.65
N SER A 151 31.00 15.38 15.66
CA SER A 151 32.33 15.48 16.28
C SER A 151 33.43 14.74 15.53
N VAL A 152 33.10 13.91 14.53
CA VAL A 152 34.05 13.09 13.78
C VAL A 152 33.99 13.46 12.30
N ASN A 153 34.91 14.32 11.86
CA ASN A 153 34.95 14.77 10.46
C ASN A 153 36.26 14.36 9.76
N THR A 154 37.29 14.04 10.54
CA THR A 154 38.63 13.70 10.05
C THR A 154 39.08 12.35 10.61
N LEU A 155 40.13 11.76 10.01
CA LEU A 155 40.65 10.47 10.46
C LEU A 155 41.25 10.58 11.87
N GLU A 156 41.78 11.76 12.21
CA GLU A 156 42.41 12.10 13.48
C GLU A 156 41.39 12.15 14.64
N ASP A 157 40.11 12.34 14.35
CA ASP A 157 39.04 12.36 15.35
C ASP A 157 38.67 10.95 15.85
N LEU A 158 39.07 9.91 15.10
CA LEU A 158 38.76 8.52 15.42
C LEU A 158 39.60 7.99 16.60
N LYS A 159 38.91 7.36 17.55
CA LYS A 159 39.52 6.68 18.70
C LYS A 159 39.09 5.22 18.74
N PRO A 160 40.00 4.29 19.08
CA PRO A 160 39.62 2.89 19.30
C PRO A 160 38.48 2.77 20.31
N GLY A 161 37.43 2.03 19.94
CA GLY A 161 36.25 1.81 20.78
C GLY A 161 35.06 2.74 20.48
N LEU A 162 35.18 3.70 19.56
CA LEU A 162 34.04 4.49 19.10
C LEU A 162 32.99 3.60 18.40
N ILE A 163 31.72 3.84 18.72
CA ILE A 163 30.57 3.23 18.04
C ILE A 163 29.93 4.33 17.19
N LEU A 164 30.04 4.19 15.87
CA LEU A 164 29.55 5.17 14.90
C LEU A 164 28.52 4.52 13.96
N GLU A 165 27.56 5.32 13.48
CA GLU A 165 26.70 4.91 12.38
C GLU A 165 27.40 5.16 11.03
N GLY A 166 27.38 4.18 10.13
CA GLY A 166 28.02 4.25 8.81
C GLY A 166 27.16 3.64 7.70
N ILE A 167 27.50 3.93 6.45
CA ILE A 167 26.77 3.47 5.26
C ILE A 167 27.65 2.52 4.46
N VAL A 168 27.20 1.28 4.24
CA VAL A 168 27.93 0.33 3.39
C VAL A 168 28.04 0.86 1.97
N THR A 169 29.27 1.06 1.50
CA THR A 169 29.57 1.54 0.15
C THR A 169 29.79 0.41 -0.85
N ASN A 170 30.34 -0.72 -0.41
CA ASN A 170 30.61 -1.87 -1.26
C ASN A 170 30.57 -3.19 -0.46
N VAL A 171 30.10 -4.27 -1.08
CA VAL A 171 30.06 -5.62 -0.51
C VAL A 171 30.86 -6.57 -1.39
N THR A 172 31.83 -7.25 -0.80
CA THR A 172 32.66 -8.25 -1.46
C THR A 172 32.46 -9.63 -0.81
N HIS A 173 33.07 -10.66 -1.39
CA HIS A 173 33.00 -12.02 -0.85
C HIS A 173 33.70 -12.18 0.52
N PHE A 174 34.58 -11.25 0.91
CA PHE A 174 35.34 -11.31 2.16
C PHE A 174 34.92 -10.25 3.19
N GLY A 175 33.99 -9.35 2.85
CA GLY A 175 33.56 -8.33 3.80
C GLY A 175 32.72 -7.22 3.17
N ALA A 176 32.48 -6.19 3.98
CA ALA A 176 31.78 -4.98 3.57
C ALA A 176 32.64 -3.76 3.91
N PHE A 177 32.65 -2.78 3.01
CA PHE A 177 33.29 -1.49 3.21
C PHE A 177 32.21 -0.50 3.65
N VAL A 178 32.41 0.09 4.83
CA VAL A 178 31.51 1.04 5.49
C VAL A 178 32.19 2.38 5.55
#